data_AF-A0A3T0RMS2-F1
#
_entry.id   AF-A0A3T0RMS2-F1
#
_cell.length_a   1.000
_cell.length_b   1.000
_cell.length_c   1.000
_cell.angle_alpha   90.00
_cell.angle_beta   90.00
_cell.angle_gamma   90.00
#
_symmetry.space_group_name_H-M   'P 1'
#
loop_
_entity.id
_entity.type
_entity.pdbx_description
1 polymer ?
#
loop_
_entity_poly.entity_id
_entity_poly.type
_entity_poly.pdbx_seq_one_letter_code
_entity_poly.pdbx_strand_id
1 'polypeptide(L)'
;MINASSIRMIGLAIAVFITGCAKEKQINKLYSLQLFGSAKNFYEKDNPALGAKVIIENSLVKFENQIFAFYDEGAIGNFSSAELGESGNDFKRRKSINFGRRFSYVLSHQGNLYNFYQKDNSIFLEKSSDGINWLPMNNGQAVLSSESGQYSIYYSVWNVGVTVDENDVWHMVVECSDYRGNAFAGLGYSSATLVGDQIEFDTNKTNNFIIQQAGNPYLANVPGKGLLIVYGRTTLPNENFNNEWYVTAATLNLNNNAVVEHNDFQIGVPGIDVADPHLIEVPNGKLLLSLSVHQDSTYFIYSNQTLDSFYDSL
;
A
#
# COMPACT_ATOMS: atom_id res chain seq x y z
N MET A 1 42.01 -46.48 -43.17
CA MET A 1 41.88 -47.72 -42.39
C MET A 1 41.47 -47.35 -40.98
N ILE A 2 40.49 -48.09 -40.47
CA ILE A 2 39.58 -47.76 -39.36
C ILE A 2 40.25 -48.03 -38.00
N ASN A 3 40.03 -47.17 -37.01
CA ASN A 3 39.63 -47.68 -35.69
C ASN A 3 38.76 -46.69 -34.90
N ALA A 4 37.68 -47.26 -34.37
CA ALA A 4 36.62 -46.65 -33.59
C ALA A 4 36.82 -46.92 -32.09
N SER A 5 35.91 -46.38 -31.27
CA SER A 5 35.69 -46.55 -29.80
C SER A 5 36.62 -45.71 -28.91
N SER A 6 36.18 -44.94 -27.90
CA SER A 6 35.10 -45.12 -26.90
C SER A 6 34.77 -43.74 -26.25
N ILE A 7 33.52 -43.24 -26.21
CA ILE A 7 32.50 -43.33 -25.13
C ILE A 7 32.96 -43.03 -23.67
N ARG A 8 32.34 -41.97 -23.10
CA ARG A 8 32.01 -41.62 -21.68
C ARG A 8 33.07 -40.99 -20.75
N MET A 9 32.82 -39.73 -20.33
CA MET A 9 32.29 -39.32 -19.00
C MET A 9 32.41 -37.79 -18.85
N ILE A 10 31.30 -37.05 -18.82
CA ILE A 10 30.71 -36.42 -17.61
C ILE A 10 31.75 -35.65 -16.78
N GLY A 11 31.68 -34.32 -16.85
CA GLY A 11 32.47 -33.39 -16.04
C GLY A 11 32.07 -31.95 -16.29
N LEU A 12 30.78 -31.64 -16.13
CA LEU A 12 30.25 -30.28 -16.14
C LEU A 12 30.75 -29.55 -14.88
N ALA A 13 31.81 -28.74 -15.00
CA ALA A 13 32.21 -27.79 -13.98
C ALA A 13 31.73 -26.39 -14.39
N ILE A 14 30.46 -26.10 -14.11
CA ILE A 14 29.94 -24.74 -14.10
C ILE A 14 30.54 -24.06 -12.85
N ALA A 15 31.61 -23.31 -13.05
CA ALA A 15 32.07 -22.32 -12.08
C ALA A 15 31.19 -21.07 -12.23
N VAL A 16 29.99 -21.12 -11.64
CA VAL A 16 29.25 -19.90 -11.32
C VAL A 16 30.06 -19.20 -10.23
N PHE A 17 30.74 -18.13 -10.62
CA PHE A 17 31.20 -17.13 -9.66
C PHE A 17 29.96 -16.59 -8.95
N ILE A 18 29.70 -17.12 -7.76
CA ILE A 18 28.81 -16.53 -6.77
C ILE A 18 29.54 -15.29 -6.27
N THR A 19 29.48 -14.18 -7.01
CA THR A 19 29.50 -12.86 -6.40
C THR A 19 28.13 -12.64 -5.78
N GLY A 20 27.83 -13.44 -4.77
CA GLY A 20 26.86 -13.06 -3.76
C GLY A 20 27.47 -11.86 -3.07
N CYS A 21 27.19 -10.66 -3.58
CA CYS A 21 27.17 -9.47 -2.74
C CYS A 21 26.23 -9.84 -1.60
N ALA A 22 26.81 -10.27 -0.48
CA ALA A 22 26.15 -10.17 0.80
C ALA A 22 25.91 -8.67 0.98
N LYS A 23 24.72 -8.19 0.56
CA LYS A 23 24.18 -6.93 1.07
C LYS A 23 24.22 -7.14 2.57
N GLU A 24 25.19 -6.49 3.22
CA GLU A 24 25.24 -6.42 4.67
C GLU A 24 23.83 -6.04 5.11
N LYS A 25 23.22 -6.89 5.94
CA LYS A 25 21.87 -6.66 6.45
C LYS A 25 21.95 -5.39 7.31
N GLN A 26 21.79 -4.23 6.68
CA GLN A 26 21.75 -2.91 7.32
C GLN A 26 20.41 -2.74 8.05
N ILE A 27 20.07 -3.70 8.93
CA ILE A 27 18.83 -3.75 9.70
C ILE A 27 18.69 -2.55 10.66
N ASN A 28 19.70 -1.67 10.74
CA ASN A 28 19.72 -0.50 11.64
C ASN A 28 20.05 0.83 10.94
N LYS A 29 19.97 0.94 9.59
CA LYS A 29 20.13 2.25 8.96
C LYS A 29 18.86 3.07 9.19
N LEU A 30 18.92 3.94 10.19
CA LEU A 30 17.88 4.93 10.44
C LEU A 30 18.01 6.03 9.39
N TYR A 31 16.96 6.21 8.60
CA TYR A 31 16.82 7.31 7.66
C TYR A 31 16.11 8.45 8.37
N SER A 32 16.68 9.65 8.31
CA SER A 32 16.02 10.84 8.84
C SER A 32 14.97 11.32 7.84
N LEU A 33 13.69 11.09 8.16
CA LEU A 33 12.57 11.57 7.35
C LEU A 33 12.61 13.11 7.25
N GLN A 34 12.44 13.63 6.05
CA GLN A 34 12.29 15.05 5.79
C GLN A 34 10.81 15.39 5.68
N LEU A 35 10.37 16.34 6.50
CA LEU A 35 8.96 16.73 6.65
C LEU A 35 8.75 18.16 6.10
N PHE A 36 8.60 18.31 4.78
CA PHE A 36 8.36 19.64 4.18
C PHE A 36 6.88 19.99 4.24
N GLY A 37 6.55 21.06 4.99
CA GLY A 37 5.20 21.51 5.31
C GLY A 37 4.38 20.54 6.19
N SER A 38 4.64 19.24 6.08
CA SER A 38 4.13 18.18 6.95
C SER A 38 4.65 18.27 8.40
N ALA A 39 5.79 18.94 8.66
CA ALA A 39 6.33 19.12 10.02
C ALA A 39 5.41 19.89 10.98
N LYS A 40 4.45 20.68 10.45
CA LYS A 40 3.42 21.33 11.28
C LYS A 40 2.41 20.32 11.82
N ASN A 41 2.23 19.22 11.11
CA ASN A 41 1.20 18.23 11.35
C ASN A 41 1.82 17.00 12.04
N PHE A 42 2.95 16.50 11.54
CA PHE A 42 3.57 15.26 12.02
C PHE A 42 4.93 15.47 12.68
N TYR A 43 5.24 14.61 13.65
CA TYR A 43 6.53 14.50 14.30
C TYR A 43 6.94 13.03 14.44
N GLU A 44 8.25 12.77 14.34
CA GLU A 44 8.83 11.43 14.49
C GLU A 44 8.86 11.02 15.98
N LYS A 45 8.58 9.75 16.27
CA LYS A 45 8.78 9.15 17.58
C LYS A 45 9.60 7.87 17.42
N ASP A 46 10.46 7.58 18.39
CA ASP A 46 11.38 6.43 18.38
C ASP A 46 10.76 5.14 17.82
N ASN A 47 11.45 4.59 16.82
CA ASN A 47 10.99 3.59 15.86
C ASN A 47 10.56 2.24 16.45
N PRO A 48 9.30 1.82 16.25
CA PRO A 48 9.00 0.41 16.13
C PRO A 48 9.03 0.01 14.66
N ALA A 49 10.16 -0.54 14.19
CA ALA A 49 10.06 -1.43 13.05
C ALA A 49 9.14 -2.59 13.46
N LEU A 50 8.35 -3.12 12.54
CA LEU A 50 7.68 -4.42 12.66
C LEU A 50 8.74 -5.56 12.70
N GLY A 51 9.71 -5.47 13.61
CA GLY A 51 10.71 -6.46 14.01
C GLY A 51 11.58 -6.95 12.87
N ALA A 52 12.52 -6.11 12.41
CA ALA A 52 13.67 -6.43 11.54
C ALA A 52 13.38 -7.21 10.23
N LYS A 53 12.11 -7.44 9.90
CA LYS A 53 11.68 -8.05 8.65
C LYS A 53 11.33 -6.95 7.66
N VAL A 54 11.70 -7.22 6.41
CA VAL A 54 11.32 -6.41 5.26
C VAL A 54 9.80 -6.46 5.13
N ILE A 55 9.17 -5.33 5.39
CA ILE A 55 7.74 -5.14 5.29
C ILE A 55 7.54 -4.04 4.28
N ILE A 56 6.89 -4.43 3.19
CA ILE A 56 6.82 -3.61 2.00
C ILE A 56 5.55 -2.77 2.05
N GLU A 57 4.44 -3.36 2.48
CA GLU A 57 3.13 -2.70 2.55
C GLU A 57 2.45 -3.01 3.89
N ASN A 58 1.67 -2.06 4.42
CA ASN A 58 0.86 -2.31 5.61
C ASN A 58 -0.46 -1.54 5.65
N SER A 59 -1.46 -2.15 6.30
CA SER A 59 -2.74 -1.57 6.65
C SER A 59 -2.93 -1.52 8.16
N LEU A 60 -3.26 -0.36 8.71
CA LEU A 60 -3.60 -0.21 10.13
C LEU A 60 -5.12 -0.18 10.30
N VAL A 61 -5.68 -1.14 11.03
CA VAL A 61 -7.13 -1.32 11.13
C VAL A 61 -7.57 -1.43 12.57
N LYS A 62 -8.58 -0.66 12.96
CA LYS A 62 -9.28 -0.85 14.22
C LYS A 62 -10.30 -1.97 14.08
N PHE A 63 -10.18 -3.01 14.91
CA PHE A 63 -11.08 -4.16 14.92
C PHE A 63 -11.19 -4.71 16.35
N GLU A 64 -12.41 -5.01 16.82
CA GLU A 64 -12.66 -5.51 18.19
C GLU A 64 -11.95 -4.71 19.31
N ASN A 65 -12.00 -3.37 19.22
CA ASN A 65 -11.34 -2.43 20.14
C ASN A 65 -9.80 -2.52 20.19
N GLN A 66 -9.18 -3.22 19.25
CA GLN A 66 -7.74 -3.31 19.08
C GLN A 66 -7.34 -2.70 17.73
N ILE A 67 -6.08 -2.27 17.61
CA ILE A 67 -5.51 -1.87 16.33
C ILE A 67 -4.61 -3.01 15.85
N PHE A 68 -4.85 -3.46 14.62
CA PHE A 68 -4.04 -4.46 13.95
C PHE A 68 -3.26 -3.79 12.82
N ALA A 69 -2.01 -4.19 12.65
CA ALA A 69 -1.28 -4.04 11.39
C ALA A 69 -1.43 -5.33 10.59
N PHE A 70 -1.97 -5.23 9.39
CA PHE A 70 -1.90 -6.27 8.37
C PHE A 70 -0.82 -5.88 7.37
N TYR A 71 0.03 -6.82 6.95
CA TYR A 71 1.20 -6.47 6.15
C TYR A 71 1.75 -7.67 5.38
N ASP A 72 2.46 -7.36 4.31
CA ASP A 72 3.10 -8.36 3.45
C ASP A 72 4.59 -8.51 3.82
N GLU A 73 4.96 -9.71 4.30
CA GLU A 73 6.36 -10.02 4.57
C GLU A 73 7.08 -10.46 3.30
N GLY A 74 8.02 -9.64 2.84
CA GLY A 74 8.89 -9.91 1.70
C GLY A 74 8.20 -9.90 0.33
N ALA A 75 9.00 -10.02 -0.73
CA ALA A 75 8.57 -9.84 -2.12
C ALA A 75 7.53 -10.85 -2.64
N ILE A 76 7.28 -11.93 -1.89
CA ILE A 76 6.33 -13.00 -2.27
C ILE A 76 4.92 -12.81 -1.70
N GLY A 77 4.69 -11.80 -0.85
CA GLY A 77 3.36 -11.52 -0.32
C GLY A 77 2.90 -12.51 0.74
N ASN A 78 3.64 -12.60 1.84
CA ASN A 78 3.21 -13.38 3.00
C ASN A 78 2.34 -12.52 3.91
N PHE A 79 1.05 -12.53 3.62
CA PHE A 79 0.04 -11.79 4.37
C PHE A 79 0.04 -12.20 5.84
N SER A 80 0.34 -11.24 6.69
CA SER A 80 0.55 -11.42 8.12
C SER A 80 -0.22 -10.35 8.90
N SER A 81 -0.45 -10.61 10.18
CA SER A 81 -0.98 -9.62 11.10
C SER A 81 -0.15 -9.51 12.37
N ALA A 82 -0.20 -8.34 12.97
CA ALA A 82 0.31 -8.06 14.30
C ALA A 82 -0.63 -7.09 14.99
N GLU A 83 -0.72 -7.16 16.30
CA GLU A 83 -1.45 -6.17 17.07
C GLU A 83 -0.53 -5.03 17.47
N LEU A 84 -1.02 -3.80 17.30
CA LEU A 84 -0.38 -2.62 17.83
C LEU A 84 -0.70 -2.50 19.32
N GLY A 85 0.34 -2.45 20.15
CA GLY A 85 0.22 -2.22 21.58
C GLY A 85 -0.36 -0.83 21.88
N GLU A 86 -0.88 -0.66 23.11
CA GLU A 86 -1.53 0.58 23.56
C GLU A 86 -0.67 1.84 23.39
N SER A 87 0.65 1.66 23.42
CA SER A 87 1.59 2.76 23.29
C SER A 87 1.76 3.24 21.84
N GLY A 88 1.32 2.45 20.86
CA GLY A 88 1.61 2.63 19.43
C GLY A 88 3.07 2.30 19.07
N ASN A 89 3.88 1.83 20.02
CA ASN A 89 5.33 1.63 19.83
C ASN A 89 5.77 0.16 19.88
N ASP A 90 4.83 -0.77 19.86
CA ASP A 90 5.13 -2.20 20.00
C ASP A 90 4.14 -3.05 19.22
N PHE A 91 4.65 -4.11 18.58
CA PHE A 91 3.83 -5.09 17.87
C PHE A 91 3.83 -6.44 18.60
N LYS A 92 2.65 -6.95 18.89
CA LYS A 92 2.45 -8.22 19.62
C LYS A 92 1.68 -9.22 18.78
N ARG A 93 1.67 -10.47 19.27
CA ARG A 93 0.80 -11.55 18.78
C ARG A 93 0.84 -11.73 17.26
N ARG A 94 2.04 -11.68 16.67
CA ARG A 94 2.24 -11.82 15.22
C ARG A 94 1.76 -13.17 14.71
N LYS A 95 1.07 -13.16 13.57
CA LYS A 95 0.54 -14.35 12.92
C LYS A 95 0.77 -14.26 11.41
N SER A 96 1.30 -15.33 10.83
CA SER A 96 1.21 -15.53 9.38
C SER A 96 -0.21 -16.03 9.08
N ILE A 97 -0.88 -15.39 8.13
CA ILE A 97 -2.27 -15.70 7.78
C ILE A 97 -2.29 -16.55 6.52
N ASN A 98 -1.67 -16.06 5.44
CA ASN A 98 -1.72 -16.77 4.16
C ASN A 98 -0.60 -16.37 3.20
N PHE A 99 -0.39 -17.19 2.17
CA PHE A 99 0.67 -17.03 1.18
C PHE A 99 0.12 -16.52 -0.15
N GLY A 100 0.86 -15.63 -0.84
CA GLY A 100 0.53 -15.23 -2.21
C GLY A 100 -0.57 -14.18 -2.33
N ARG A 101 -0.75 -13.34 -1.30
CA ARG A 101 -1.45 -12.05 -1.46
C ARG A 101 -0.39 -10.97 -1.49
N ARG A 102 -0.35 -10.18 -2.55
CA ARG A 102 0.51 -9.00 -2.66
C ARG A 102 -0.35 -7.75 -2.60
N PHE A 103 0.23 -6.66 -2.11
CA PHE A 103 -0.44 -5.36 -2.06
C PHE A 103 -1.73 -5.44 -1.24
N SER A 104 -1.68 -6.17 -0.12
CA SER A 104 -2.83 -6.37 0.74
C SER A 104 -3.24 -5.07 1.45
N TYR A 105 -4.44 -4.59 1.15
CA TYR A 105 -5.10 -3.46 1.80
C TYR A 105 -6.30 -3.94 2.63
N VAL A 106 -6.25 -3.73 3.94
CA VAL A 106 -7.28 -4.19 4.86
C VAL A 106 -8.05 -3.02 5.44
N LEU A 107 -9.37 -3.13 5.49
CA LEU A 107 -10.23 -2.22 6.24
C LEU A 107 -11.29 -2.97 7.05
N SER A 108 -11.85 -2.31 8.07
CA SER A 108 -12.99 -2.83 8.83
C SER A 108 -14.26 -2.09 8.48
N HIS A 109 -15.34 -2.84 8.28
CA HIS A 109 -16.68 -2.29 8.04
C HIS A 109 -17.74 -3.28 8.54
N GLN A 110 -18.78 -2.77 9.22
CA GLN A 110 -19.91 -3.57 9.74
C GLN A 110 -19.49 -4.86 10.48
N GLY A 111 -18.48 -4.75 11.35
CA GLY A 111 -18.00 -5.89 12.16
C GLY A 111 -17.21 -6.95 11.39
N ASN A 112 -16.85 -6.70 10.13
CA ASN A 112 -16.00 -7.57 9.34
C ASN A 112 -14.70 -6.85 8.95
N LEU A 113 -13.72 -7.63 8.55
CA LEU A 113 -12.50 -7.22 7.89
C LEU A 113 -12.58 -7.59 6.42
N TYR A 114 -12.08 -6.71 5.57
CA TYR A 114 -12.05 -6.87 4.11
C TYR A 114 -10.62 -6.66 3.64
N ASN A 115 -10.06 -7.65 2.96
CA ASN A 115 -8.71 -7.61 2.40
C ASN A 115 -8.81 -7.52 0.88
N PHE A 116 -8.43 -6.37 0.34
CA PHE A 116 -8.23 -6.17 -1.09
C PHE A 116 -6.79 -6.51 -1.42
N TYR A 117 -6.55 -7.38 -2.39
CA TYR A 117 -5.20 -7.81 -2.72
C TYR A 117 -5.06 -8.01 -4.22
N GLN A 118 -3.84 -7.85 -4.70
CA GLN A 118 -3.50 -8.06 -6.09
C GLN A 118 -3.20 -9.53 -6.35
N LYS A 119 -3.73 -10.01 -7.47
CA LYS A 119 -3.39 -11.31 -8.06
C LYS A 119 -3.60 -11.22 -9.57
N ASP A 120 -2.66 -11.74 -10.35
CA ASP A 120 -2.77 -11.78 -11.82
C ASP A 120 -3.14 -10.41 -12.46
N ASN A 121 -2.54 -9.32 -11.96
CA ASN A 121 -2.80 -7.92 -12.36
C ASN A 121 -4.24 -7.44 -12.12
N SER A 122 -5.02 -8.12 -11.28
CA SER A 122 -6.37 -7.70 -10.91
C SER A 122 -6.51 -7.64 -9.39
N ILE A 123 -7.55 -6.95 -8.90
CA ILE A 123 -7.82 -6.84 -7.47
C ILE A 123 -8.89 -7.85 -7.09
N PHE A 124 -8.62 -8.61 -6.05
CA PHE A 124 -9.52 -9.59 -5.45
C PHE A 124 -9.89 -9.15 -4.04
N LEU A 125 -10.92 -9.78 -3.49
CA LEU A 125 -11.45 -9.46 -2.18
C LEU A 125 -11.66 -10.72 -1.34
N GLU A 126 -11.15 -10.69 -0.11
CA GLU A 126 -11.45 -11.67 0.94
C GLU A 126 -12.11 -10.98 2.13
N LYS A 127 -12.96 -11.71 2.85
CA LYS A 127 -13.65 -11.26 4.06
C LYS A 127 -13.29 -12.13 5.26
N SER A 128 -13.14 -11.52 6.42
CA SER A 128 -12.91 -12.21 7.68
C SER A 128 -13.73 -11.61 8.81
N SER A 129 -14.24 -12.45 9.70
CA SER A 129 -14.92 -12.03 10.93
C SER A 129 -14.02 -12.07 12.17
N ASP A 130 -12.80 -12.60 12.05
CA ASP A 130 -11.89 -12.84 13.19
C ASP A 130 -10.44 -12.43 12.90
N GLY A 131 -10.15 -11.96 11.68
CA GLY A 131 -8.81 -11.60 11.21
C GLY A 131 -7.88 -12.79 10.97
N ILE A 132 -8.40 -14.02 11.02
CA ILE A 132 -7.64 -15.28 10.89
C ILE A 132 -8.17 -16.10 9.72
N ASN A 133 -9.48 -16.31 9.67
CA ASN A 133 -10.15 -17.07 8.62
C ASN A 133 -10.65 -16.11 7.56
N TRP A 134 -10.09 -16.22 6.35
CA TRP A 134 -10.39 -15.35 5.22
C TRP A 134 -11.11 -16.13 4.14
N LEU A 135 -12.29 -15.65 3.74
CA LEU A 135 -13.16 -16.26 2.75
C LEU A 135 -13.16 -15.40 1.48
N PRO A 136 -12.92 -16.00 0.29
CA PRO A 136 -13.03 -15.28 -0.97
C PRO A 136 -14.44 -14.70 -1.16
N MET A 137 -14.51 -13.44 -1.56
CA MET A 137 -15.74 -12.78 -2.02
C MET A 137 -15.85 -12.87 -3.54
N ASN A 138 -16.96 -12.37 -4.12
CA ASN A 138 -17.18 -12.41 -5.57
C ASN A 138 -17.07 -13.81 -6.20
N ASN A 139 -17.38 -14.87 -5.45
CA ASN A 139 -17.13 -16.26 -5.88
C ASN A 139 -15.67 -16.52 -6.33
N GLY A 140 -14.71 -15.79 -5.73
CA GLY A 140 -13.30 -15.84 -6.08
C GLY A 140 -12.94 -15.13 -7.39
N GLN A 141 -13.83 -14.32 -7.96
CA GLN A 141 -13.53 -13.44 -9.09
C GLN A 141 -12.93 -12.11 -8.62
N ALA A 142 -12.27 -11.41 -9.54
CA ALA A 142 -11.78 -10.06 -9.29
C ALA A 142 -12.95 -9.10 -8.99
N VAL A 143 -12.69 -8.09 -8.16
CA VAL A 143 -13.57 -6.95 -7.92
C VAL A 143 -13.21 -5.75 -8.80
N LEU A 144 -12.00 -5.75 -9.36
CA LEU A 144 -11.51 -4.82 -10.38
C LEU A 144 -10.55 -5.60 -11.30
N SER A 145 -10.86 -5.67 -12.58
CA SER A 145 -10.09 -6.44 -13.55
C SER A 145 -9.03 -5.58 -14.25
N SER A 146 -7.86 -6.15 -14.55
CA SER A 146 -6.98 -5.55 -15.55
C SER A 146 -7.64 -5.53 -16.93
N GLU A 147 -7.27 -4.56 -17.75
CA GLU A 147 -7.74 -4.45 -19.13
C GLU A 147 -6.68 -4.91 -20.14
N SER A 148 -7.10 -5.55 -21.22
CA SER A 148 -6.19 -6.05 -22.26
C SER A 148 -5.72 -4.95 -23.23
N GLY A 149 -6.42 -3.82 -23.27
CA GLY A 149 -6.07 -2.69 -24.13
C GLY A 149 -4.80 -2.02 -23.64
N GLN A 150 -3.74 -2.04 -24.46
CA GLN A 150 -2.42 -1.53 -24.07
C GLN A 150 -2.42 -0.06 -23.61
N TYR A 151 -3.38 0.76 -24.07
CA TYR A 151 -3.51 2.17 -23.71
C TYR A 151 -4.50 2.44 -22.57
N SER A 152 -5.12 1.39 -22.01
CA SER A 152 -5.91 1.54 -20.80
C SER A 152 -5.00 1.82 -19.63
N ILE A 153 -5.38 2.76 -18.76
CA ILE A 153 -4.66 2.96 -17.50
C ILE A 153 -4.74 1.74 -16.58
N TYR A 154 -5.70 0.82 -16.79
CA TYR A 154 -5.84 -0.43 -16.03
C TYR A 154 -5.17 -1.63 -16.72
N TYR A 155 -4.26 -1.39 -17.67
CA TYR A 155 -3.50 -2.50 -18.28
C TYR A 155 -2.66 -3.25 -17.25
N SER A 156 -2.05 -2.52 -16.30
CA SER A 156 -1.41 -3.04 -15.10
C SER A 156 -2.03 -2.41 -13.87
N VAL A 157 -2.26 -3.22 -12.83
CA VAL A 157 -2.90 -2.81 -11.58
C VAL A 157 -2.10 -3.37 -10.40
N TRP A 158 -1.85 -2.53 -9.41
CA TRP A 158 -1.05 -2.84 -8.21
C TRP A 158 -1.81 -2.49 -6.92
N ASN A 159 -1.34 -1.51 -6.15
CA ASN A 159 -1.84 -1.18 -4.83
C ASN A 159 -3.21 -0.50 -4.90
N VAL A 160 -4.01 -0.69 -3.84
CA VAL A 160 -5.29 -0.01 -3.68
C VAL A 160 -5.38 0.66 -2.32
N GLY A 161 -6.18 1.73 -2.27
CA GLY A 161 -6.68 2.35 -1.07
C GLY A 161 -8.20 2.31 -1.14
N VAL A 162 -8.85 1.78 -0.11
CA VAL A 162 -10.30 1.58 -0.07
C VAL A 162 -10.91 2.19 1.18
N THR A 163 -12.09 2.79 1.05
CA THR A 163 -12.89 3.28 2.17
C THR A 163 -14.39 3.15 1.87
N VAL A 164 -15.23 3.38 2.86
CA VAL A 164 -16.69 3.35 2.73
C VAL A 164 -17.27 4.68 3.24
N ASP A 165 -18.17 5.29 2.48
CA ASP A 165 -18.82 6.53 2.86
C ASP A 165 -20.03 6.33 3.79
N GLU A 166 -20.64 7.44 4.20
CA GLU A 166 -21.86 7.45 5.03
C GLU A 166 -23.12 6.87 4.36
N ASN A 167 -23.06 6.59 3.06
CA ASN A 167 -24.15 6.02 2.27
C ASN A 167 -23.90 4.56 1.90
N ASP A 168 -22.93 3.89 2.56
CA ASP A 168 -22.46 2.53 2.26
C ASP A 168 -21.95 2.37 0.81
N VAL A 169 -21.46 3.46 0.20
CA VAL A 169 -20.73 3.42 -1.07
C VAL A 169 -19.25 3.17 -0.78
N TRP A 170 -18.71 2.16 -1.45
CA TRP A 170 -17.31 1.80 -1.37
C TRP A 170 -16.54 2.58 -2.42
N HIS A 171 -15.43 3.17 -2.01
CA HIS A 171 -14.56 3.95 -2.86
C HIS A 171 -13.20 3.27 -2.94
N MET A 172 -12.64 3.20 -4.15
CA MET A 172 -11.32 2.64 -4.41
C MET A 172 -10.50 3.66 -5.20
N VAL A 173 -9.31 3.93 -4.70
CA VAL A 173 -8.22 4.56 -5.47
C VAL A 173 -7.20 3.46 -5.73
N VAL A 174 -6.74 3.35 -6.97
CA VAL A 174 -5.92 2.22 -7.41
C VAL A 174 -4.70 2.70 -8.18
N GLU A 175 -3.53 2.19 -7.83
CA GLU A 175 -2.31 2.35 -8.60
C GLU A 175 -2.39 1.50 -9.86
N CYS A 176 -2.26 2.15 -11.00
CA CYS A 176 -2.36 1.49 -12.29
C CYS A 176 -1.50 2.17 -13.34
N SER A 177 -1.21 1.46 -14.43
CA SER A 177 -0.54 2.03 -15.60
C SER A 177 -1.02 1.39 -16.89
N ASP A 178 -0.79 2.10 -17.98
CA ASP A 178 -0.83 1.50 -19.31
C ASP A 178 0.39 0.59 -19.57
N TYR A 179 0.54 0.11 -20.81
CA TYR A 179 1.64 -0.78 -21.22
C TYR A 179 3.06 -0.25 -20.93
N ARG A 180 3.22 1.05 -20.65
CA ARG A 180 4.52 1.65 -20.33
C ARG A 180 4.99 1.29 -18.93
N GLY A 181 4.13 0.73 -18.08
CA GLY A 181 4.47 0.19 -16.76
C GLY A 181 4.67 1.26 -15.67
N ASN A 182 5.30 0.84 -14.57
CA ASN A 182 5.36 1.59 -13.31
C ASN A 182 5.94 3.02 -13.42
N ALA A 183 6.86 3.26 -14.37
CA ALA A 183 7.40 4.61 -14.61
C ALA A 183 6.35 5.65 -15.07
N PHE A 184 5.16 5.18 -15.47
CA PHE A 184 4.02 6.00 -15.88
C PHE A 184 2.78 5.69 -15.02
N ALA A 185 2.98 5.08 -13.84
CA ALA A 185 1.90 4.79 -12.93
C ALA A 185 1.18 6.08 -12.49
N GLY A 186 -0.10 5.94 -12.24
CA GLY A 186 -0.95 6.97 -11.65
C GLY A 186 -2.05 6.30 -10.84
N LEU A 187 -2.90 7.15 -10.28
CA LEU A 187 -4.05 6.70 -9.51
C LEU A 187 -5.31 6.78 -10.36
N GLY A 188 -5.96 5.63 -10.58
CA GLY A 188 -7.34 5.54 -11.02
C GLY A 188 -8.31 5.61 -9.84
N TYR A 189 -9.58 5.85 -10.12
CA TYR A 189 -10.65 5.85 -9.11
C TYR A 189 -11.84 5.04 -9.58
N SER A 190 -12.51 4.37 -8.64
CA SER A 190 -13.80 3.74 -8.86
C SER A 190 -14.64 3.72 -7.59
N SER A 191 -15.94 3.50 -7.74
CA SER A 191 -16.88 3.30 -6.63
C SER A 191 -17.85 2.16 -6.88
N ALA A 192 -18.30 1.49 -5.83
CA ALA A 192 -19.21 0.36 -5.92
C ALA A 192 -20.13 0.29 -4.69
N THR A 193 -21.17 -0.53 -4.75
CA THR A 193 -22.00 -0.87 -3.58
C THR A 193 -21.87 -2.38 -3.34
N LEU A 194 -21.68 -2.76 -2.08
CA LEU A 194 -21.66 -4.16 -1.69
C LEU A 194 -23.10 -4.71 -1.66
N VAL A 195 -23.38 -5.75 -2.44
CA VAL A 195 -24.69 -6.43 -2.49
C VAL A 195 -24.49 -7.90 -2.12
N GLY A 196 -24.86 -8.27 -0.89
CA GLY A 196 -24.54 -9.59 -0.36
C GLY A 196 -23.02 -9.76 -0.21
N ASP A 197 -22.46 -10.77 -0.87
CA ASP A 197 -21.00 -11.00 -0.93
C ASP A 197 -20.40 -10.61 -2.30
N GLN A 198 -21.04 -9.70 -3.03
CA GLN A 198 -20.63 -9.24 -4.37
C GLN A 198 -20.40 -7.72 -4.42
N ILE A 199 -19.28 -7.29 -4.99
CA ILE A 199 -18.94 -5.88 -5.23
C ILE A 199 -18.21 -5.72 -6.56
N GLU A 200 -18.56 -4.72 -7.36
CA GLU A 200 -18.04 -4.55 -8.73
C GLU A 200 -17.53 -3.13 -8.97
N PHE A 201 -16.21 -2.97 -9.04
CA PHE A 201 -15.56 -1.68 -9.31
C PHE A 201 -15.32 -1.44 -10.81
N ASP A 202 -15.50 -2.41 -11.70
CA ASP A 202 -15.28 -2.19 -13.13
C ASP A 202 -16.30 -1.24 -13.76
N THR A 203 -17.45 -1.01 -13.12
CA THR A 203 -18.58 -0.23 -13.67
C THR A 203 -18.37 1.28 -13.59
N ASN A 204 -17.85 1.80 -12.48
CA ASN A 204 -17.76 3.25 -12.22
C ASN A 204 -16.32 3.78 -12.24
N LYS A 205 -15.40 3.04 -12.87
CA LYS A 205 -13.99 3.42 -12.89
C LYS A 205 -13.71 4.57 -13.85
N THR A 206 -12.76 5.43 -13.49
CA THR A 206 -12.34 6.56 -14.33
C THR A 206 -11.55 6.07 -15.54
N ASN A 207 -11.72 6.70 -16.70
CA ASN A 207 -10.94 6.35 -17.92
C ASN A 207 -9.54 6.97 -17.93
N ASN A 208 -9.29 7.96 -17.07
CA ASN A 208 -8.01 8.66 -16.94
C ASN A 208 -7.57 8.61 -15.48
N PHE A 209 -6.27 8.84 -15.26
CA PHE A 209 -5.75 9.04 -13.92
C PHE A 209 -6.43 10.24 -13.27
N ILE A 210 -6.84 10.08 -12.01
CA ILE A 210 -7.24 11.19 -11.15
C ILE A 210 -6.02 11.90 -10.57
N ILE A 211 -4.88 11.20 -10.43
CA ILE A 211 -3.57 11.75 -10.03
C ILE A 211 -2.49 11.05 -10.86
N GLN A 212 -1.61 11.81 -11.52
CA GLN A 212 -0.52 11.24 -12.33
C GLN A 212 0.73 11.00 -11.50
N GLN A 213 1.60 10.08 -11.94
CA GLN A 213 2.93 9.85 -11.34
C GLN A 213 2.85 9.47 -9.86
N ALA A 214 1.87 8.63 -9.55
CA ALA A 214 1.43 8.34 -8.19
C ALA A 214 1.04 6.87 -8.03
N GLY A 215 1.09 6.39 -6.79
CA GLY A 215 0.85 5.00 -6.42
C GLY A 215 0.76 4.82 -4.90
N ASN A 216 0.67 3.56 -4.47
CA ASN A 216 0.56 3.19 -3.06
C ASN A 216 -0.49 4.01 -2.26
N PRO A 217 -1.74 4.10 -2.73
CA PRO A 217 -2.71 5.00 -2.10
C PRO A 217 -3.25 4.45 -0.77
N TYR A 218 -3.35 5.31 0.23
CA TYR A 218 -4.28 5.21 1.35
C TYR A 218 -5.50 6.08 1.08
N LEU A 219 -6.68 5.58 1.47
CA LEU A 219 -7.95 6.26 1.28
C LEU A 219 -8.77 6.28 2.56
N ALA A 220 -9.30 7.44 2.92
CA ALA A 220 -10.24 7.59 4.04
C ALA A 220 -11.42 8.48 3.67
N ASN A 221 -12.62 8.08 4.10
CA ASN A 221 -13.77 8.98 4.11
C ASN A 221 -13.66 9.96 5.28
N VAL A 222 -13.87 11.24 5.01
CA VAL A 222 -14.03 12.30 6.03
C VAL A 222 -15.48 12.78 5.96
N PRO A 223 -16.35 12.32 6.90
CA PRO A 223 -17.79 12.50 6.80
C PRO A 223 -18.22 13.95 6.56
N GLY A 224 -19.06 14.16 5.54
CA GLY A 224 -19.56 15.49 5.17
C GLY A 224 -18.54 16.40 4.46
N LYS A 225 -17.31 15.94 4.21
CA LYS A 225 -16.26 16.72 3.53
C LYS A 225 -15.85 16.09 2.19
N GLY A 226 -15.52 14.80 2.19
CA GLY A 226 -15.09 14.07 1.00
C GLY A 226 -14.08 12.99 1.35
N LEU A 227 -13.26 12.60 0.37
CA LEU A 227 -12.21 11.60 0.59
C LEU A 227 -10.84 12.24 0.77
N LEU A 228 -10.08 11.73 1.73
CA LEU A 228 -8.65 11.98 1.89
C LEU A 228 -7.88 10.88 1.18
N ILE A 229 -6.93 11.28 0.32
CA ILE A 229 -5.99 10.38 -0.34
C ILE A 229 -4.60 10.74 0.19
N VAL A 230 -3.90 9.78 0.78
CA VAL A 230 -2.46 9.93 1.10
C VAL A 230 -1.73 8.92 0.23
N TYR A 231 -0.74 9.35 -0.54
CA TYR A 231 -0.19 8.51 -1.60
C TYR A 231 1.30 8.77 -1.80
N GLY A 232 1.96 7.78 -2.40
CA GLY A 232 3.32 7.94 -2.90
C GLY A 232 3.31 8.68 -4.23
N ARG A 233 4.21 9.65 -4.41
CA ARG A 233 4.43 10.40 -5.63
C ARG A 233 5.86 10.22 -6.10
N THR A 234 6.01 9.96 -7.39
CA THR A 234 7.33 9.94 -8.05
C THR A 234 7.74 11.36 -8.42
N THR A 235 8.92 11.78 -7.98
CA THR A 235 9.48 13.06 -8.43
C THR A 235 9.86 13.03 -9.91
N LEU A 236 9.59 14.11 -10.63
CA LEU A 236 10.37 14.42 -11.84
C LEU A 236 11.80 14.84 -11.44
N PRO A 237 12.81 14.79 -12.35
CA PRO A 237 14.23 15.03 -12.04
C PRO A 237 14.63 16.35 -11.39
N ASN A 238 13.69 17.26 -11.10
CA ASN A 238 13.93 18.61 -10.58
C ASN A 238 13.18 18.90 -9.26
N GLU A 239 12.66 17.89 -8.56
CA GLU A 239 11.99 18.05 -7.26
C GLU A 239 12.90 17.65 -6.08
N ASN A 240 12.48 17.96 -4.86
CA ASN A 240 13.26 17.87 -3.61
C ASN A 240 13.88 16.49 -3.30
N PHE A 241 13.42 15.40 -3.92
CA PHE A 241 13.77 14.02 -3.57
C PHE A 241 14.55 13.22 -4.64
N ASN A 242 14.94 13.83 -5.76
CA ASN A 242 15.85 13.27 -6.78
C ASN A 242 15.43 11.93 -7.47
N ASN A 243 14.29 11.90 -8.17
CA ASN A 243 13.75 10.72 -8.89
C ASN A 243 13.27 9.54 -8.01
N GLU A 244 12.82 9.81 -6.78
CA GLU A 244 12.37 8.77 -5.85
C GLU A 244 10.93 9.06 -5.39
N TRP A 245 10.33 8.06 -4.73
CA TRP A 245 9.00 8.18 -4.14
C TRP A 245 9.02 9.01 -2.84
N TYR A 246 8.06 9.93 -2.70
CA TYR A 246 7.75 10.62 -1.44
C TYR A 246 6.26 10.59 -1.18
N VAL A 247 5.86 10.73 0.07
CA VAL A 247 4.44 10.75 0.45
C VAL A 247 3.89 12.17 0.45
N THR A 248 2.72 12.33 -0.16
CA THR A 248 1.93 13.56 -0.21
C THR A 248 0.43 13.25 -0.01
N ALA A 249 -0.42 14.26 -0.07
CA ALA A 249 -1.86 14.13 0.12
C ALA A 249 -2.68 14.85 -0.97
N ALA A 250 -3.90 14.38 -1.17
CA ALA A 250 -4.91 14.99 -2.00
C ALA A 250 -6.29 14.87 -1.34
N THR A 251 -7.21 15.75 -1.70
CA THR A 251 -8.63 15.62 -1.35
C THR A 251 -9.46 15.37 -2.60
N LEU A 252 -10.49 14.53 -2.48
CA LEU A 252 -11.45 14.25 -3.55
C LEU A 252 -12.86 14.62 -3.08
N ASN A 253 -13.48 15.56 -3.77
CA ASN A 253 -14.86 15.98 -3.51
C ASN A 253 -15.85 15.07 -4.24
N LEU A 254 -16.64 14.31 -3.48
CA LEU A 254 -17.58 13.32 -4.02
C LEU A 254 -18.74 13.95 -4.83
N ASN A 255 -19.03 15.24 -4.68
CA ASN A 255 -20.13 15.88 -5.39
C ASN A 255 -19.79 16.20 -6.85
N ASN A 256 -18.51 16.42 -7.17
CA ASN A 256 -18.08 16.83 -8.51
C ASN A 256 -16.84 16.07 -9.01
N ASN A 257 -16.35 15.09 -8.24
CA ASN A 257 -15.12 14.34 -8.49
C ASN A 257 -13.87 15.21 -8.68
N ALA A 258 -13.86 16.42 -8.11
CA ALA A 258 -12.69 17.29 -8.17
C ALA A 258 -11.62 16.80 -7.20
N VAL A 259 -10.40 16.61 -7.72
CA VAL A 259 -9.20 16.32 -6.92
C VAL A 259 -8.41 17.60 -6.71
N VAL A 260 -7.98 17.83 -5.47
CA VAL A 260 -7.04 18.89 -5.10
C VAL A 260 -5.80 18.24 -4.51
N GLU A 261 -4.65 18.39 -5.17
CA GLU A 261 -3.35 17.89 -4.67
C GLU A 261 -2.69 18.91 -3.75
N HIS A 262 -2.21 18.47 -2.59
CA HIS A 262 -1.60 19.30 -1.55
C HIS A 262 -0.09 19.10 -1.53
N ASN A 263 0.58 19.68 -2.53
CA ASN A 263 2.02 19.56 -2.73
C ASN A 263 2.88 20.23 -1.64
N ASP A 264 2.26 20.97 -0.72
CA ASP A 264 2.88 21.54 0.47
C ASP A 264 2.96 20.54 1.63
N PHE A 265 2.29 19.39 1.56
CA PHE A 265 2.48 18.26 2.47
C PHE A 265 3.40 17.22 1.84
N GLN A 266 4.67 17.17 2.26
CA GLN A 266 5.63 16.18 1.74
C GLN A 266 6.37 15.47 2.87
N ILE A 267 6.51 14.15 2.74
CA ILE A 267 7.31 13.31 3.63
C ILE A 267 8.20 12.42 2.76
N GLY A 268 9.51 12.55 2.88
CA GLY A 268 10.43 11.76 2.05
C GLY A 268 11.86 11.76 2.56
N VAL A 269 12.72 11.02 1.87
CA VAL A 269 14.17 11.02 2.12
C VAL A 269 14.88 11.10 0.76
N PRO A 270 15.79 12.05 0.52
CA PRO A 270 16.45 12.17 -0.78
C PRO A 270 17.19 10.88 -1.17
N GLY A 271 16.93 10.39 -2.38
CA GLY A 271 17.55 9.17 -2.90
C GLY A 271 16.97 7.86 -2.34
N ILE A 272 15.78 7.91 -1.73
CA ILE A 272 15.10 6.76 -1.13
C ILE A 272 13.60 6.82 -1.37
N ASP A 273 13.07 5.73 -1.92
CA ASP A 273 11.62 5.47 -1.98
C ASP A 273 10.95 5.47 -0.59
N VAL A 274 10.09 6.45 -0.34
CA VAL A 274 9.15 6.49 0.79
C VAL A 274 7.73 6.36 0.24
N ALA A 275 7.06 5.27 0.60
CA ALA A 275 5.78 4.86 0.01
C ALA A 275 4.86 4.19 1.04
N ASP A 276 3.77 3.59 0.55
CA ASP A 276 2.79 2.80 1.32
C ASP A 276 2.30 3.50 2.61
N PRO A 277 1.82 4.76 2.51
CA PRO A 277 1.23 5.45 3.65
C PRO A 277 0.01 4.70 4.17
N HIS A 278 -0.21 4.74 5.48
CA HIS A 278 -1.50 4.38 6.07
C HIS A 278 -1.77 5.19 7.34
N LEU A 279 -2.92 5.85 7.42
CA LEU A 279 -3.34 6.61 8.60
C LEU A 279 -4.32 5.83 9.47
N ILE A 280 -4.24 6.05 10.79
CA ILE A 280 -5.26 5.65 11.74
C ILE A 280 -5.29 6.62 12.93
N GLU A 281 -6.47 6.88 13.49
CA GLU A 281 -6.58 7.51 14.81
C GLU A 281 -6.38 6.47 15.92
N VAL A 282 -5.37 6.70 16.76
CA VAL A 282 -5.07 5.85 17.91
C VAL A 282 -5.88 6.29 19.15
N PRO A 283 -6.07 5.42 20.17
CA PRO A 283 -6.99 5.68 21.29
C PRO A 283 -6.74 6.96 22.10
N ASN A 284 -5.54 7.54 22.02
CA ASN A 284 -5.20 8.81 22.67
C ASN A 284 -5.61 10.04 21.83
N GLY A 285 -6.36 9.87 20.74
CA GLY A 285 -6.86 10.93 19.87
C GLY A 285 -5.84 11.48 18.87
N LYS A 286 -4.66 10.86 18.78
CA LYS A 286 -3.63 11.23 17.80
C LYS A 286 -3.80 10.48 16.51
N LEU A 287 -3.36 11.09 15.41
CA LEU A 287 -3.13 10.38 14.16
C LEU A 287 -1.77 9.68 14.19
N LEU A 288 -1.76 8.44 13.71
CA LEU A 288 -0.57 7.65 13.43
C LEU A 288 -0.50 7.42 11.93
N LEU A 289 0.61 7.82 11.31
CA LEU A 289 0.95 7.52 9.92
C LEU A 289 2.04 6.45 9.89
N SER A 290 1.74 5.33 9.23
CA SER A 290 2.73 4.32 8.85
C SER A 290 3.28 4.62 7.46
N LEU A 291 4.56 4.38 7.23
CA LEU A 291 5.24 4.57 5.94
C LEU A 291 6.20 3.41 5.69
N SER A 292 6.28 2.93 4.45
CA SER A 292 7.37 2.06 3.97
C SER A 292 8.54 2.94 3.50
N VAL A 293 9.75 2.62 3.96
CA VAL A 293 10.98 3.33 3.58
C VAL A 293 11.95 2.32 2.98
N HIS A 294 12.40 2.61 1.77
CA HIS A 294 13.27 1.76 0.95
C HIS A 294 12.75 0.32 0.74
N GLN A 295 11.44 0.10 0.95
CA GLN A 295 10.81 -1.23 0.97
C GLN A 295 11.54 -2.24 1.88
N ASP A 296 12.23 -1.77 2.92
CA ASP A 296 12.96 -2.63 3.85
C ASP A 296 12.66 -2.31 5.32
N SER A 297 11.99 -1.19 5.57
CA SER A 297 11.68 -0.67 6.89
C SER A 297 10.33 0.03 6.90
N THR A 298 9.66 0.00 8.05
CA THR A 298 8.39 0.70 8.29
C THR A 298 8.62 1.75 9.37
N TYR A 299 8.22 2.98 9.08
CA TYR A 299 8.31 4.13 9.97
C TYR A 299 6.93 4.52 10.47
N PHE A 300 6.88 5.01 11.70
CA PHE A 300 5.66 5.51 12.31
C PHE A 300 5.87 6.94 12.77
N ILE A 301 5.05 7.85 12.25
CA ILE A 301 5.06 9.26 12.66
C ILE A 301 3.68 9.65 13.19
N TYR A 302 3.68 10.58 14.14
CA TYR A 302 2.48 10.95 14.88
C TYR A 302 2.08 12.38 14.61
N SER A 303 0.78 12.65 14.63
CA SER A 303 0.23 14.00 14.62
C SER A 303 -0.69 14.20 15.83
N ASN A 304 -0.69 15.42 16.39
CA ASN A 304 -1.64 15.79 17.44
C ASN A 304 -3.03 16.17 16.87
N GLN A 305 -3.20 16.09 15.55
CA GLN A 305 -4.47 16.29 14.86
C GLN A 305 -5.30 15.01 14.87
N THR A 306 -6.62 15.18 14.76
CA THR A 306 -7.56 14.15 14.30
C THR A 306 -7.56 14.09 12.78
N LEU A 307 -8.12 13.03 12.19
CA LEU A 307 -8.32 12.89 10.74
C LEU A 307 -9.08 14.08 10.17
N ASP A 308 -10.13 14.50 10.87
CA ASP A 308 -10.97 15.64 10.49
C ASP A 308 -10.18 16.96 10.45
N SER A 309 -9.38 17.24 11.49
CA SER A 309 -8.56 18.45 11.54
C SER A 309 -7.34 18.41 10.62
N PHE A 310 -6.82 17.21 10.31
CA PHE A 310 -5.78 17.05 9.31
C PHE A 310 -6.33 17.37 7.92
N TYR A 311 -7.53 16.86 7.58
CA TYR A 311 -8.21 17.19 6.34
C TYR A 311 -8.41 18.71 6.17
N ASP A 312 -8.86 19.41 7.21
CA ASP A 312 -9.05 20.87 7.16
C ASP A 312 -7.76 21.68 7.06
N SER A 313 -6.62 21.06 7.38
CA SER A 313 -5.31 21.71 7.35
C SER A 313 -4.61 21.64 5.99
N LEU A 314 -5.12 20.79 5.10
CA LEU A 314 -4.67 20.63 3.71
C LEU A 314 -5.26 21.74 2.83
#